data_AF-A0A840IFX0-F1
#
_entry.id   AF-A0A840IFX0-F1
#
_cell.length_a   1.000
_cell.length_b   1.000
_cell.length_c   1.000
_cell.angle_alpha   90.00
_cell.angle_beta   90.00
_cell.angle_gamma   90.00
#
_symmetry.space_group_name_H-M   'P 1'
#
loop_
_entity.id
_entity.type
_entity.pdbx_description
1 polymer ?
#
loop_
_entity_poly.entity_id
_entity_poly.type
_entity_poly.pdbx_seq_one_letter_code
_entity_poly.pdbx_strand_id
1 'polypeptide(L)'
;MLTATNLFDEIEARDEPALAQMLADAVAHGAELTGDAVAVERRRGSDALMCAAGELLLEVALLAQALQSQAPRLVRPRHPHLVESLELLRDTSGASARLLWHALEARAFRGEELEAERGGAVRVAGAVLRDGCHPLGLPPRPPVSIARAAASELFRAIGAMREDAVMVPVHLSASLGYVVALYALAVTLLERGEPA
;
A
#
# COMPACT_ATOMS: atom_id res chain seq x y z
N MET A 1 -12.75 -25.38 2.61
CA MET A 1 -12.88 -23.97 3.00
C MET A 1 -11.49 -23.36 2.93
N LEU A 2 -11.22 -22.52 1.93
CA LEU A 2 -10.05 -21.64 1.93
C LEU A 2 -10.53 -20.34 2.59
N THR A 3 -10.35 -20.23 3.90
CA THR A 3 -10.56 -18.98 4.63
C THR A 3 -9.42 -18.02 4.28
N ALA A 4 -9.65 -16.71 4.39
CA ALA A 4 -8.67 -15.66 4.11
C ALA A 4 -7.30 -15.85 4.80
N THR A 5 -7.23 -16.72 5.81
CA THR A 5 -6.04 -17.32 6.42
C THR A 5 -5.02 -17.77 5.35
N ASN A 6 -5.43 -18.55 4.33
CA ASN A 6 -4.48 -19.18 3.41
C ASN A 6 -3.82 -18.24 2.38
N LEU A 7 -4.23 -16.97 2.28
CA LEU A 7 -3.70 -16.03 1.27
C LEU A 7 -2.50 -15.23 1.79
N PHE A 8 -2.50 -14.90 3.09
CA PHE A 8 -1.40 -14.18 3.72
C PHE A 8 -0.30 -15.14 4.20
N ASP A 9 -0.65 -16.36 4.61
CA ASP A 9 0.29 -17.40 5.04
C ASP A 9 1.32 -17.74 3.95
N GLU A 10 0.98 -17.54 2.67
CA GLU A 10 1.88 -17.79 1.55
C GLU A 10 2.83 -16.61 1.24
N ILE A 11 2.48 -15.41 1.67
CA ILE A 11 3.31 -14.19 1.53
C ILE A 11 4.20 -13.98 2.77
N GLU A 12 3.92 -14.74 3.83
CA GLU A 12 4.54 -14.63 5.16
C GLU A 12 6.07 -14.81 5.16
N ALA A 13 6.63 -15.46 4.15
CA ALA A 13 8.07 -15.70 4.03
C ALA A 13 8.90 -14.51 3.52
N ARG A 14 8.29 -13.36 3.19
CA ARG A 14 9.05 -12.21 2.65
C ARG A 14 9.93 -11.55 3.71
N ASP A 15 11.23 -11.59 3.47
CA ASP A 15 12.24 -10.89 4.27
C ASP A 15 12.29 -9.39 3.94
N GLU A 16 13.11 -8.65 4.67
CA GLU A 16 13.24 -7.19 4.51
C GLU A 16 13.73 -6.77 3.11
N PRO A 17 14.75 -7.42 2.50
CA PRO A 17 15.15 -7.16 1.12
C PRO A 17 14.01 -7.36 0.10
N ALA A 18 13.25 -8.46 0.21
CA ALA A 18 12.13 -8.71 -0.70
C ALA A 18 11.06 -7.62 -0.58
N LEU A 19 10.77 -7.15 0.63
CA LEU A 19 9.81 -6.06 0.85
C LEU A 19 10.32 -4.72 0.35
N ALA A 20 11.61 -4.43 0.51
CA ALA A 20 12.24 -3.24 -0.04
C ALA A 20 12.18 -3.23 -1.58
N GLN A 21 12.32 -4.40 -2.22
CA GLN A 21 12.13 -4.55 -3.65
C GLN A 21 10.65 -4.33 -4.04
N MET A 22 9.70 -4.93 -3.32
CA MET A 22 8.26 -4.73 -3.59
C MET A 22 7.84 -3.27 -3.46
N LEU A 23 8.40 -2.52 -2.50
CA LEU A 23 8.19 -1.08 -2.41
C LEU A 23 8.73 -0.37 -3.66
N ALA A 24 9.95 -0.70 -4.09
CA ALA A 24 10.53 -0.12 -5.31
C ALA A 24 9.68 -0.44 -6.55
N ASP A 25 9.19 -1.67 -6.66
CA ASP A 25 8.35 -2.12 -7.76
C ASP A 25 6.99 -1.43 -7.74
N ALA A 26 6.34 -1.30 -6.57
CA ALA A 26 5.08 -0.57 -6.43
C ALA A 26 5.22 0.89 -6.86
N VAL A 27 6.32 1.54 -6.46
CA VAL A 27 6.63 2.92 -6.83
C VAL A 27 6.92 3.05 -8.33
N ALA A 28 7.65 2.10 -8.92
CA ALA A 28 7.92 2.07 -10.35
C ALA A 28 6.63 1.84 -11.16
N HIS A 29 5.81 0.87 -10.77
CA HIS A 29 4.52 0.56 -11.37
C HIS A 29 3.57 1.77 -11.33
N GLY A 30 3.50 2.46 -10.19
CA GLY A 30 2.73 3.69 -10.08
C GLY A 30 3.23 4.81 -11.00
N ALA A 31 4.53 4.86 -11.31
CA ALA A 31 5.08 5.84 -12.24
C ALA A 31 4.62 5.60 -13.68
N GLU A 32 4.49 4.32 -14.09
CA GLU A 32 3.95 3.94 -15.40
C GLU A 32 2.49 4.36 -15.55
N LEU A 33 1.70 4.27 -14.47
CA LEU A 33 0.28 4.61 -14.48
C LEU A 33 -0.02 6.11 -14.40
N THR A 34 0.74 6.85 -13.59
CA THR A 34 0.42 8.26 -13.27
C THR A 34 1.16 9.27 -14.15
N GLY A 35 2.27 8.89 -14.80
CA GLY A 35 3.01 9.74 -15.75
C GLY A 35 3.38 11.13 -15.20
N ASP A 36 3.25 12.16 -16.03
CA ASP A 36 3.59 13.56 -15.74
C ASP A 36 2.77 14.20 -14.60
N ALA A 37 1.71 13.56 -14.11
CA ALA A 37 0.89 14.06 -13.00
C ALA A 37 1.75 14.36 -11.77
N VAL A 38 2.74 13.52 -11.49
CA VAL A 38 3.73 13.76 -10.42
C VAL A 38 4.57 15.01 -10.68
N ALA A 39 4.95 15.30 -11.92
CA ALA A 39 5.76 16.49 -12.23
C ALA A 39 4.95 17.79 -12.13
N VAL A 40 3.64 17.72 -12.35
CA VAL A 40 2.69 18.82 -12.12
C VAL A 40 2.44 19.01 -10.63
N GLU A 41 2.26 17.92 -9.87
CA GLU A 41 1.95 17.96 -8.44
C GLU A 41 3.18 18.18 -7.55
N ARG A 42 4.39 17.75 -7.96
CA ARG A 42 5.67 18.12 -7.29
C ARG A 42 5.90 19.64 -7.28
N ARG A 43 5.42 20.37 -8.29
CA ARG A 43 5.43 21.84 -8.28
C ARG A 43 4.43 22.43 -7.27
N ARG A 44 3.43 21.64 -6.85
CA ARG A 44 2.35 22.01 -5.91
C ARG A 44 2.57 21.54 -4.47
N GLY A 45 3.61 20.74 -4.19
CA GLY A 45 4.05 20.42 -2.83
C GLY A 45 3.47 19.13 -2.24
N SER A 46 4.00 18.71 -1.08
CA SER A 46 3.65 17.45 -0.39
C SER A 46 2.15 17.29 -0.12
N ASP A 47 1.46 18.38 0.19
CA ASP A 47 0.05 18.36 0.61
C ASP A 47 -0.88 17.96 -0.53
N ALA A 48 -0.59 18.44 -1.74
CA ALA A 48 -1.35 18.08 -2.93
C ALA A 48 -1.17 16.59 -3.26
N LEU A 49 0.07 16.08 -3.11
CA LEU A 49 0.37 14.66 -3.28
C LEU A 49 -0.35 13.78 -2.24
N MET A 50 -0.44 14.23 -0.98
CA MET A 50 -1.21 13.54 0.05
C MET A 50 -2.71 13.51 -0.27
N CYS A 51 -3.29 14.63 -0.70
CA CYS A 51 -4.70 14.67 -1.11
C CYS A 51 -5.00 13.74 -2.29
N ALA A 52 -4.16 13.78 -3.34
CA ALA A 52 -4.29 12.90 -4.49
C ALA A 52 -4.13 11.41 -4.12
N ALA A 53 -3.18 11.09 -3.22
CA ALA A 53 -3.07 9.74 -2.68
C ALA A 53 -4.33 9.32 -1.91
N GLY A 54 -4.97 10.25 -1.22
CA GLY A 54 -6.23 10.02 -0.50
C GLY A 54 -7.39 9.64 -1.42
N GLU A 55 -7.49 10.26 -2.59
CA GLU A 55 -8.48 9.90 -3.61
C GLU A 55 -8.29 8.45 -4.08
N LEU A 56 -7.04 8.08 -4.39
CA LEU A 56 -6.71 6.70 -4.77
C LEU A 56 -6.95 5.72 -3.62
N LEU A 57 -6.69 6.09 -2.37
CA LEU A 57 -6.93 5.23 -1.22
C LEU A 57 -8.41 4.91 -0.99
N LEU A 58 -9.32 5.81 -1.37
CA LEU A 58 -10.76 5.52 -1.35
C LEU A 58 -11.10 4.42 -2.36
N GLU A 59 -10.52 4.48 -3.57
CA GLU A 59 -10.68 3.43 -4.57
C GLU A 59 -10.06 2.11 -4.10
N VAL A 60 -8.85 2.14 -3.53
CA VAL A 60 -8.21 0.96 -2.92
C VAL A 60 -9.11 0.34 -1.85
N ALA A 61 -9.74 1.14 -1.00
CA ALA A 61 -10.64 0.63 0.04
C ALA A 61 -11.90 -0.05 -0.55
N LEU A 62 -12.47 0.51 -1.62
CA LEU A 62 -13.61 -0.07 -2.33
C LEU A 62 -13.22 -1.39 -3.01
N LEU A 63 -12.07 -1.43 -3.70
CA LEU A 63 -11.55 -2.62 -4.35
C LEU A 63 -11.21 -3.72 -3.32
N ALA A 64 -10.59 -3.35 -2.20
CA ALA A 64 -10.27 -4.27 -1.12
C ALA A 64 -11.54 -4.85 -0.46
N GLN A 65 -12.60 -4.05 -0.33
CA GLN A 65 -13.91 -4.52 0.13
C GLN A 65 -14.55 -5.49 -0.87
N ALA A 66 -14.50 -5.17 -2.17
CA ALA A 66 -14.99 -6.04 -3.23
C ALA A 66 -14.24 -7.39 -3.22
N LEU A 67 -12.91 -7.37 -3.16
CA LEU A 67 -12.07 -8.55 -3.05
C LEU A 67 -12.43 -9.40 -1.83
N GLN A 68 -12.59 -8.78 -0.66
CA GLN A 68 -12.95 -9.49 0.56
C GLN A 68 -14.34 -10.13 0.48
N SER A 69 -15.32 -9.45 -0.14
CA SER A 69 -16.66 -10.01 -0.36
C SER A 69 -16.65 -11.21 -1.30
N GLN A 70 -15.68 -11.25 -2.22
CA GLN A 70 -15.47 -12.31 -3.19
C GLN A 70 -14.54 -13.42 -2.68
N ALA A 71 -13.89 -13.24 -1.52
CA ALA A 71 -12.93 -14.18 -0.95
C ALA A 71 -13.45 -15.64 -0.84
N PRO A 72 -14.72 -15.91 -0.48
CA PRO A 72 -15.25 -17.27 -0.47
C PRO A 72 -15.30 -17.95 -1.85
N ARG A 73 -15.25 -17.17 -2.93
CA ARG A 73 -15.28 -17.64 -4.33
C ARG A 73 -13.87 -17.88 -4.90
N LEU A 74 -12.81 -17.56 -4.15
CA LEU A 74 -11.39 -17.75 -4.52
C LEU A 74 -10.97 -19.23 -4.70
N VAL A 75 -11.89 -20.19 -4.51
CA VAL A 75 -11.66 -21.63 -4.77
C VAL A 75 -11.30 -21.90 -6.25
N ARG A 76 -11.55 -20.96 -7.17
CA ARG A 76 -11.06 -21.01 -8.55
C ARG A 76 -10.42 -19.65 -8.95
N PRO A 77 -9.09 -19.56 -9.08
CA PRO A 77 -8.38 -18.30 -9.37
C PRO A 77 -8.64 -17.72 -10.78
N ARG A 78 -9.44 -18.37 -11.63
CA ARG A 78 -9.71 -17.98 -13.02
C ARG A 78 -11.05 -17.28 -13.24
N HIS A 79 -11.64 -16.68 -12.20
CA HIS A 79 -12.86 -15.91 -12.39
C HIS A 79 -12.49 -14.54 -12.99
N PRO A 80 -12.95 -14.16 -14.19
CA PRO A 80 -12.49 -12.94 -14.88
C PRO A 80 -12.63 -11.68 -14.03
N HIS A 81 -13.76 -11.54 -13.33
CA HIS A 81 -14.01 -10.40 -12.44
C HIS A 81 -13.07 -10.31 -11.23
N LEU A 82 -12.52 -11.44 -10.78
CA LEU A 82 -11.54 -11.46 -9.71
C LEU A 82 -10.19 -10.95 -10.20
N VAL A 83 -9.77 -11.42 -11.38
CA VAL A 83 -8.52 -10.98 -12.02
C VAL A 83 -8.57 -9.46 -12.25
N GLU A 84 -9.66 -8.96 -12.84
CA GLU A 84 -9.88 -7.52 -13.02
C GLU A 84 -9.84 -6.75 -11.69
N SER A 85 -10.49 -7.26 -10.64
CA SER A 85 -10.45 -6.62 -9.31
C SER A 85 -9.04 -6.59 -8.70
N LEU A 86 -8.23 -7.63 -8.96
CA LEU A 86 -6.85 -7.73 -8.49
C LEU A 86 -5.91 -6.83 -9.30
N GLU A 87 -6.09 -6.73 -10.62
CA GLU A 87 -5.36 -5.80 -11.49
C GLU A 87 -5.64 -4.36 -11.07
N LEU A 88 -6.90 -4.00 -10.90
CA LEU A 88 -7.28 -2.68 -10.38
C LEU A 88 -6.69 -2.43 -9.00
N LEU A 89 -6.76 -3.41 -8.08
CA LEU A 89 -6.16 -3.26 -6.74
C LEU A 89 -4.64 -3.06 -6.82
N ARG A 90 -3.93 -3.81 -7.66
CA ARG A 90 -2.50 -3.64 -7.91
C ARG A 90 -2.21 -2.25 -8.45
N ASP A 91 -2.91 -1.84 -9.50
CA ASP A 91 -2.66 -0.61 -10.24
C ASP A 91 -2.92 0.62 -9.36
N THR A 92 -4.09 0.66 -8.71
CA THR A 92 -4.44 1.77 -7.80
C THR A 92 -3.52 1.79 -6.57
N SER A 93 -3.11 0.64 -6.03
CA SER A 93 -2.14 0.59 -4.93
C SER A 93 -0.75 1.08 -5.38
N GLY A 94 -0.27 0.69 -6.55
CA GLY A 94 1.01 1.19 -7.10
C GLY A 94 0.98 2.71 -7.30
N ALA A 95 -0.08 3.23 -7.91
CA ALA A 95 -0.29 4.66 -8.10
C ALA A 95 -0.32 5.43 -6.76
N SER A 96 -1.04 4.91 -5.75
CA SER A 96 -1.08 5.50 -4.42
C SER A 96 0.30 5.46 -3.73
N ALA A 97 1.01 4.33 -3.80
CA ALA A 97 2.35 4.18 -3.25
C ALA A 97 3.33 5.20 -3.86
N ARG A 98 3.24 5.44 -5.16
CA ARG A 98 4.06 6.45 -5.86
C ARG A 98 3.80 7.86 -5.32
N LEU A 99 2.54 8.25 -5.14
CA LEU A 99 2.19 9.57 -4.62
C LEU A 99 2.62 9.75 -3.16
N LEU A 100 2.39 8.74 -2.32
CA LEU A 100 2.83 8.75 -0.92
C LEU A 100 4.35 8.80 -0.79
N TRP A 101 5.08 8.06 -1.64
CA TRP A 101 6.53 8.10 -1.70
C TRP A 101 7.03 9.52 -2.04
N HIS A 102 6.42 10.18 -3.02
CA HIS A 102 6.79 11.56 -3.35
C HIS A 102 6.39 12.59 -2.30
N ALA A 103 5.25 12.39 -1.64
CA ALA A 103 4.86 13.21 -0.51
C ALA A 103 5.89 13.10 0.63
N LEU A 104 6.42 11.88 0.86
CA LEU A 104 7.47 11.59 1.82
C LEU A 104 8.82 12.18 1.41
N GLU A 105 9.25 12.03 0.16
CA GLU A 105 10.46 12.67 -0.39
C GLU A 105 10.42 14.19 -0.24
N ALA A 106 9.27 14.81 -0.49
CA ALA A 106 9.10 16.25 -0.37
C ALA A 106 9.12 16.74 1.09
N ARG A 107 8.94 15.82 2.06
CA ARG A 107 8.94 16.10 3.50
C ARG A 107 10.24 15.74 4.20
N ALA A 108 10.96 14.74 3.70
CA ALA A 108 12.29 14.40 4.18
C ALA A 108 13.24 15.56 3.88
N PHE A 109 13.75 16.21 4.93
CA PHE A 109 14.64 17.35 4.79
C PHE A 109 16.07 16.90 4.43
N ARG A 110 16.39 15.62 4.72
CA ARG A 110 17.67 14.97 4.47
C ARG A 110 17.52 13.54 3.94
N GLY A 111 18.53 13.04 3.23
CA GLY A 111 18.53 11.68 2.69
C GLY A 111 18.50 10.56 3.75
N GLU A 112 19.15 10.76 4.90
CA GLU A 112 19.13 9.79 6.00
C GLU A 112 17.74 9.64 6.63
N GLU A 113 16.98 10.74 6.70
CA GLU A 113 15.57 10.72 7.14
C GLU A 113 14.72 9.92 6.15
N LEU A 114 14.92 10.13 4.84
CA LEU A 114 14.19 9.38 3.82
C LEU A 114 14.46 7.86 3.90
N GLU A 115 15.71 7.44 4.12
CA GLU A 115 16.04 6.02 4.28
C GLU A 115 15.45 5.43 5.57
N ALA A 116 15.43 6.19 6.67
CA ALA A 116 14.78 5.76 7.91
C ALA A 116 13.28 5.54 7.71
N GLU A 117 12.61 6.46 7.01
CA GLU A 117 11.19 6.38 6.70
C GLU A 117 10.88 5.28 5.67
N ARG A 118 11.76 5.05 4.70
CA ARG A 118 11.68 3.89 3.80
C ARG A 118 11.72 2.58 4.59
N GLY A 119 12.67 2.47 5.53
CA GLY A 119 12.74 1.34 6.46
C GLY A 119 11.47 1.20 7.30
N GLY A 120 10.85 2.32 7.70
CA GLY A 120 9.54 2.33 8.36
C GLY A 120 8.43 1.69 7.53
N ALA A 121 8.32 2.07 6.26
CA ALA A 121 7.31 1.56 5.35
C ALA A 121 7.50 0.05 5.11
N VAL A 122 8.75 -0.39 4.94
CA VAL A 122 9.11 -1.80 4.81
C VAL A 122 8.75 -2.60 6.07
N ARG A 123 9.03 -2.07 7.27
CA ARG A 123 8.65 -2.71 8.53
C ARG A 123 7.14 -2.84 8.68
N VAL A 124 6.37 -1.80 8.33
CA VAL A 124 4.90 -1.84 8.38
C VAL A 124 4.35 -2.85 7.37
N ALA A 125 4.83 -2.81 6.12
CA ALA A 125 4.43 -3.79 5.10
C ALA A 125 4.73 -5.22 5.55
N GLY A 126 5.93 -5.46 6.09
CA GLY A 126 6.32 -6.76 6.63
C GLY A 126 5.47 -7.19 7.82
N ALA A 127 5.16 -6.28 8.74
CA ALA A 127 4.31 -6.58 9.89
C ALA A 127 2.85 -6.87 9.52
N VAL A 128 2.35 -6.31 8.43
CA VAL A 128 1.03 -6.61 7.87
C VAL A 128 1.03 -7.96 7.16
N LEU A 129 2.08 -8.21 6.37
CA LEU A 129 2.23 -9.43 5.59
C LEU A 129 2.62 -10.65 6.42
N ARG A 130 3.26 -10.47 7.59
CA ARG A 130 3.54 -11.49 8.61
C ARG A 130 2.49 -11.42 9.72
N ASP A 131 2.21 -12.47 10.49
CA ASP A 131 1.12 -12.44 11.50
C ASP A 131 1.42 -11.55 12.73
N GLY A 132 2.31 -10.57 12.55
CA GLY A 132 2.78 -9.62 13.55
C GLY A 132 1.87 -8.40 13.73
N CYS A 133 0.68 -8.35 13.13
CA CYS A 133 -0.23 -7.21 13.29
C CYS A 133 -0.61 -6.98 14.76
N HIS A 134 -1.01 -8.05 15.46
CA HIS A 134 -1.54 -7.98 16.82
C HIS A 134 -0.52 -7.46 17.86
N PRO A 135 0.73 -7.99 17.89
CA PRO A 135 1.77 -7.49 18.79
C PRO A 135 2.17 -6.02 18.56
N LEU A 136 1.95 -5.50 17.35
CA LEU A 136 2.33 -4.15 16.94
C LEU A 136 1.15 -3.16 16.93
N GLY A 137 -0.04 -3.58 17.36
CA GLY A 137 -1.24 -2.74 17.37
C GLY A 137 -1.77 -2.36 15.98
N LEU A 138 -1.34 -3.09 14.95
CA LEU A 138 -1.72 -2.86 13.55
C LEU A 138 -3.08 -3.51 13.25
N PRO A 139 -3.81 -3.06 12.22
CA PRO A 139 -5.11 -3.62 11.86
C PRO A 139 -5.03 -5.12 11.56
N PRO A 140 -6.15 -5.85 11.72
CA PRO A 140 -6.22 -7.23 11.25
C PRO A 140 -5.95 -7.31 9.74
N ARG A 141 -5.50 -8.48 9.28
CA ARG A 141 -5.08 -8.75 7.89
C ARG A 141 -6.15 -8.75 6.78
N PRO A 142 -7.48 -8.56 6.98
CA PRO A 142 -8.37 -8.44 5.83
C PRO A 142 -7.98 -7.25 4.94
N PRO A 143 -8.00 -7.38 3.59
CA PRO A 143 -7.61 -6.31 2.68
C PRO A 143 -8.32 -4.98 2.98
N VAL A 144 -9.61 -5.02 3.33
CA VAL A 144 -10.37 -3.80 3.68
C VAL A 144 -9.84 -3.12 4.94
N SER A 145 -9.33 -3.90 5.90
CA SER A 145 -8.80 -3.37 7.16
C SER A 145 -7.44 -2.71 6.94
N ILE A 146 -6.61 -3.30 6.07
CA ILE A 146 -5.34 -2.73 5.62
C ILE A 146 -5.58 -1.41 4.88
N ALA A 147 -6.53 -1.39 3.92
CA ALA A 147 -6.85 -0.18 3.16
C ALA A 147 -7.38 0.96 4.05
N ARG A 148 -8.24 0.63 5.02
CA ARG A 148 -8.74 1.60 6.02
C ARG A 148 -7.63 2.14 6.90
N ALA A 149 -6.64 1.33 7.28
CA ALA A 149 -5.50 1.79 8.04
C ALA A 149 -4.58 2.69 7.21
N ALA A 150 -4.35 2.36 5.94
CA ALA A 150 -3.64 3.24 5.01
C ALA A 150 -4.27 4.63 4.95
N ALA A 151 -5.59 4.70 4.77
CA ALA A 151 -6.34 5.95 4.76
C ALA A 151 -6.30 6.67 6.12
N SER A 152 -6.41 5.93 7.22
CA SER A 152 -6.35 6.50 8.58
C SER A 152 -5.00 7.14 8.86
N GLU A 153 -3.90 6.49 8.48
CA GLU A 153 -2.55 7.06 8.62
C GLU A 153 -2.34 8.27 7.71
N LEU A 154 -2.84 8.24 6.48
CA LEU A 154 -2.79 9.42 5.61
C LEU A 154 -3.54 10.61 6.23
N PHE A 155 -4.74 10.40 6.78
CA PHE A 155 -5.48 11.48 7.43
C PHE A 155 -4.80 11.95 8.72
N ARG A 156 -4.11 11.07 9.45
CA ARG A 156 -3.25 11.47 10.57
C ARG A 156 -2.08 12.33 10.10
N ALA A 157 -1.45 11.99 8.98
CA ALA A 157 -0.40 12.81 8.38
C ALA A 157 -0.93 14.22 8.03
N ILE A 158 -2.09 14.30 7.36
CA ILE A 158 -2.72 15.56 6.99
C ILE A 158 -3.08 16.39 8.24
N GLY A 159 -3.65 15.76 9.28
CA GLY A 159 -3.95 16.43 10.54
C GLY A 159 -2.70 16.95 11.26
N ALA A 160 -1.65 16.14 11.29
CA ALA A 160 -0.37 16.46 11.94
C ALA A 160 0.35 17.64 11.28
N MET A 161 0.07 17.97 10.02
CA MET A 161 0.71 19.10 9.32
C MET A 161 0.68 20.42 10.08
N ARG A 162 -0.38 20.66 10.87
CA ARG A 162 -0.57 21.91 11.63
C ARG A 162 -0.20 21.79 13.11
N GLU A 163 -0.22 20.57 13.64
CA GLU A 163 -0.13 20.29 15.08
C GLU A 163 1.25 19.76 15.46
N ASP A 164 1.82 18.88 14.64
CA ASP A 164 3.12 18.26 14.84
C ASP A 164 3.72 17.80 13.49
N ALA A 165 4.43 18.71 12.82
CA ALA A 165 5.01 18.46 11.51
C ALA A 165 6.05 17.32 11.49
N VAL A 166 6.62 16.96 12.64
CA VAL A 166 7.60 15.86 12.77
C VAL A 166 6.92 14.50 12.63
N MET A 167 5.63 14.40 12.91
CA MET A 167 4.86 13.17 12.79
C MET A 167 4.37 12.89 11.36
N VAL A 168 4.40 13.89 10.47
CA VAL A 168 3.93 13.74 9.08
C VAL A 168 4.68 12.62 8.34
N PRO A 169 6.03 12.57 8.33
CA PRO A 169 6.77 11.49 7.65
C PRO A 169 6.48 10.11 8.24
N VAL A 170 6.32 10.00 9.56
CA VAL A 170 6.00 8.74 10.25
C VAL A 170 4.65 8.18 9.79
N HIS A 171 3.63 9.02 9.75
CA HIS A 171 2.30 8.64 9.28
C HIS A 171 2.27 8.34 7.78
N LEU A 172 3.03 9.08 6.97
CA LEU A 172 3.18 8.79 5.54
C LEU A 172 3.89 7.46 5.29
N SER A 173 4.96 7.18 6.04
CA SER A 173 5.69 5.92 6.00
C SER A 173 4.78 4.75 6.34
N ALA A 174 3.97 4.87 7.40
CA ALA A 174 3.02 3.84 7.78
C ALA A 174 1.92 3.64 6.70
N SER A 175 1.34 4.73 6.19
CA SER A 175 0.35 4.67 5.11
C SER A 175 0.91 3.97 3.86
N LEU A 176 2.12 4.35 3.45
CA LEU A 176 2.85 3.74 2.34
C LEU A 176 3.06 2.23 2.56
N GLY A 177 3.48 1.83 3.77
CA GLY A 177 3.66 0.41 4.11
C GLY A 177 2.39 -0.42 3.93
N TYR A 178 1.22 0.10 4.34
CA TYR A 178 -0.05 -0.59 4.12
C TYR A 178 -0.42 -0.74 2.64
N VAL A 179 -0.19 0.30 1.84
CA VAL A 179 -0.47 0.27 0.39
C VAL A 179 0.47 -0.71 -0.32
N VAL A 180 1.74 -0.75 0.06
CA VAL A 180 2.70 -1.73 -0.47
C VAL A 180 2.30 -3.16 -0.11
N ALA A 181 1.74 -3.39 1.08
CA ALA A 181 1.22 -4.70 1.45
C ALA A 181 0.03 -5.12 0.55
N LEU A 182 -0.86 -4.19 0.20
CA LEU A 182 -1.97 -4.45 -0.72
C LEU A 182 -1.50 -4.69 -2.16
N TYR A 183 -0.53 -3.91 -2.63
CA TYR A 183 0.13 -4.14 -3.92
C TYR A 183 0.75 -5.56 -3.96
N ALA A 184 1.51 -5.92 -2.93
CA ALA A 184 2.18 -7.22 -2.85
C ALA A 184 1.19 -8.39 -2.82
N LEU A 185 0.09 -8.23 -2.10
CA LEU A 185 -1.00 -9.19 -2.11
C LEU A 185 -1.58 -9.34 -3.52
N ALA A 186 -1.92 -8.24 -4.19
CA ALA A 186 -2.54 -8.28 -5.51
C ALA A 186 -1.61 -8.94 -6.57
N VAL A 187 -0.34 -8.55 -6.62
CA VAL A 187 0.66 -9.15 -7.53
C VAL A 187 0.77 -10.65 -7.31
N THR A 188 0.96 -11.08 -6.05
CA THR A 188 1.13 -12.51 -5.73
C THR A 188 -0.10 -13.32 -6.14
N LEU A 189 -1.31 -12.75 -6.04
CA LEU A 189 -2.53 -13.45 -6.45
C LEU A 189 -2.74 -13.49 -7.97
N LEU A 190 -2.29 -12.47 -8.70
CA LEU A 190 -2.33 -12.45 -10.16
C LEU A 190 -1.37 -13.49 -10.75
N GLU A 191 -0.14 -13.58 -10.22
CA GLU A 191 0.86 -14.57 -10.66
C GLU A 191 0.35 -16.02 -10.52
N ARG A 192 -0.50 -16.31 -9.53
CA ARG A 192 -1.14 -17.62 -9.37
C ARG A 192 -2.19 -17.93 -10.46
N GLY A 193 -2.67 -16.91 -11.15
CA GLY A 193 -3.66 -17.02 -12.22
C GLY A 193 -3.06 -17.35 -13.59
N GLU A 194 -1.76 -17.09 -13.80
CA GLU A 194 -1.07 -17.29 -15.08
C GLU A 194 -0.66 -18.78 -15.27
N PRO A 195 -0.83 -19.36 -16.47
CA PRO A 195 -0.27 -20.68 -16.79
C PRO A 195 1.25 -20.59 -16.97
N ALA A 196 1.98 -21.51 -16.33
CA ALA A 196 3.42 -21.73 -16.53
C ALA A 196 3.78 -22.13 -17.97
#